data_AF-A0AAU7PW04-F1
#
_entry.id   AF-A0AAU7PW04-F1
#
_cell.length_a   1.000
_cell.length_b   1.000
_cell.length_c   1.000
_cell.angle_alpha   90.00
_cell.angle_beta   90.00
_cell.angle_gamma   90.00
#
_symmetry.space_group_name_H-M   'P 1'
#
loop_
_entity.id
_entity.type
_entity.pdbx_description
1 polymer ?
#
loop_
_entity_poly.entity_id
_entity_poly.type
_entity_poly.pdbx_seq_one_letter_code
_entity_poly.pdbx_strand_id
1 'polypeptide(L)'
;MKTKAKKRYSARELSAFCLQISILLHAAIPLDEGLSVMAEDSIWEEEKQILMQMAEEAELGVPFSKVLENTGVFPAYVIHMAKLGEETGTLDQIMESLAGYYEKEHILMKSIRNAVTYPIIMIFMLLVVLLVLFTRVMPIFENVYQQLGAEMSPVSLAATRLGGVFCGVSLALSVILALAAALVWLLGRKGKKLLIAKRLIQWLKRRSPMALAISNRRFTAVLALTLHSGLELEKGMELAGQLVENQAVEEKIRQCAKELEAGTDYYTAMKNTGLFKGFYAQMIKVGTRSGRLDRVMEEISRSYEDEADTVMEHMVSRFEPTVVAVLAVAVGLVLLSVMLPLVSVLSAIG
;
A
#
# COMPACT_ATOMS: atom_id res chain seq x y z
N MET A 1 3.28 -15.02 -30.65
CA MET A 1 2.21 -14.35 -29.87
C MET A 1 2.85 -13.54 -28.76
N LYS A 2 2.58 -12.22 -28.68
CA LYS A 2 3.07 -11.38 -27.59
C LYS A 2 2.28 -11.75 -26.33
N THR A 3 2.92 -12.34 -25.34
CA THR A 3 2.36 -12.58 -24.01
C THR A 3 1.98 -11.22 -23.41
N LYS A 4 0.70 -10.82 -23.57
CA LYS A 4 0.13 -9.75 -22.73
C LYS A 4 0.23 -10.29 -21.30
N ALA A 5 0.96 -9.58 -20.43
CA ALA A 5 0.97 -9.92 -19.01
C ALA A 5 -0.48 -9.90 -18.51
N LYS A 6 -1.02 -11.07 -18.16
CA LYS A 6 -2.37 -11.18 -17.58
C LYS A 6 -2.42 -10.33 -16.32
N LYS A 7 -3.49 -9.56 -16.14
CA LYS A 7 -3.69 -8.70 -14.98
C LYS A 7 -3.87 -9.60 -13.76
N ARG A 8 -3.03 -9.41 -12.73
CA ARG A 8 -3.19 -10.12 -11.45
C ARG A 8 -4.46 -9.64 -10.75
N TYR A 9 -5.11 -10.55 -10.03
CA TYR A 9 -6.24 -10.20 -9.19
C TYR A 9 -5.82 -9.22 -8.09
N SER A 10 -6.67 -8.24 -7.85
CA SER A 10 -6.58 -7.32 -6.72
C SER A 10 -6.97 -8.03 -5.42
N ALA A 11 -6.61 -7.47 -4.26
CA ALA A 11 -6.95 -8.04 -2.96
C ALA A 11 -8.47 -8.26 -2.80
N ARG A 12 -9.31 -7.37 -3.35
CA ARG A 12 -10.77 -7.53 -3.34
C ARG A 12 -11.23 -8.72 -4.19
N GLU A 13 -10.68 -8.86 -5.39
CA GLU A 13 -10.99 -9.98 -6.30
C GLU A 13 -10.52 -11.31 -5.69
N LEU A 14 -9.33 -11.34 -5.06
CA LEU A 14 -8.81 -12.51 -4.33
C LEU A 14 -9.69 -12.88 -3.13
N SER A 15 -10.10 -11.89 -2.33
CA SER A 15 -11.01 -12.08 -1.19
C SER A 15 -12.32 -12.74 -1.63
N ALA A 16 -12.97 -12.19 -2.64
CA ALA A 16 -14.24 -12.71 -3.17
C ALA A 16 -14.08 -14.12 -3.76
N PHE A 17 -13.04 -14.34 -4.56
CA PHE A 17 -12.76 -15.65 -5.15
C PHE A 17 -12.55 -16.72 -4.07
N CYS A 18 -11.67 -16.47 -3.10
CA CYS A 18 -11.40 -17.42 -2.03
C CYS A 18 -12.65 -17.69 -1.17
N LEU A 19 -13.49 -16.67 -0.95
CA LEU A 19 -14.75 -16.83 -0.22
C LEU A 19 -15.73 -17.73 -0.99
N GLN A 20 -15.89 -17.52 -2.29
CA GLN A 20 -16.77 -18.33 -3.13
C GLN A 20 -16.31 -19.79 -3.16
N ILE A 21 -15.01 -20.04 -3.35
CA ILE A 21 -14.45 -21.39 -3.31
C ILE A 21 -14.66 -22.04 -1.93
N SER A 22 -14.44 -21.31 -0.83
CA SER A 22 -14.70 -21.82 0.52
C SER A 22 -16.16 -22.25 0.71
N ILE A 23 -17.12 -21.42 0.25
CA ILE A 23 -18.55 -21.74 0.33
C ILE A 23 -18.89 -23.00 -0.50
N LEU A 24 -18.35 -23.11 -1.71
CA LEU A 24 -18.54 -24.28 -2.58
C LEU A 24 -18.00 -25.55 -1.94
N LEU A 25 -16.78 -25.49 -1.38
CA LEU A 25 -16.14 -26.61 -0.70
C LEU A 25 -16.92 -27.03 0.57
N HIS A 26 -17.39 -26.07 1.37
CA HIS A 26 -18.23 -26.37 2.53
C HIS A 26 -19.58 -26.99 2.16
N ALA A 27 -20.13 -26.62 1.01
CA ALA A 27 -21.34 -27.22 0.46
C ALA A 27 -21.09 -28.59 -0.22
N ALA A 28 -19.84 -29.06 -0.23
CA ALA A 28 -19.41 -30.28 -0.93
C ALA A 28 -19.74 -30.28 -2.43
N ILE A 29 -19.77 -29.09 -3.06
CA ILE A 29 -19.96 -28.94 -4.50
C ILE A 29 -18.60 -29.17 -5.19
N PRO A 30 -18.55 -30.00 -6.26
CA PRO A 30 -17.33 -30.20 -7.05
C PRO A 30 -16.78 -28.88 -7.58
N LEU A 31 -15.45 -28.73 -7.58
CA LEU A 31 -14.79 -27.47 -7.97
C LEU A 31 -15.03 -27.11 -9.43
N ASP A 32 -15.10 -28.10 -10.33
CA ASP A 32 -15.43 -27.94 -11.75
C ASP A 32 -16.84 -27.34 -11.95
N GLU A 33 -17.84 -27.86 -11.24
CA GLU A 33 -19.20 -27.32 -11.26
C GLU A 33 -19.25 -25.91 -10.66
N GLY A 34 -18.63 -25.73 -9.49
CA GLY A 34 -18.60 -24.44 -8.79
C GLY A 34 -17.90 -23.34 -9.59
N LEU A 35 -16.77 -23.64 -10.22
CA LEU A 35 -16.05 -22.71 -11.11
C LEU A 35 -16.86 -22.37 -12.37
N SER A 36 -17.62 -23.33 -12.90
CA SER A 36 -18.53 -23.10 -14.03
C SER A 36 -19.65 -22.12 -13.65
N VAL A 37 -20.26 -22.32 -12.48
CA VAL A 37 -21.28 -21.38 -11.94
C VAL A 37 -20.69 -19.98 -11.73
N MET A 38 -19.50 -19.89 -11.15
CA MET A 38 -18.79 -18.61 -11.00
C MET A 38 -18.51 -17.93 -12.35
N ALA A 39 -18.24 -18.72 -13.40
CA ALA A 39 -18.02 -18.20 -14.75
C ALA A 39 -19.30 -17.65 -15.40
N GLU A 40 -20.45 -18.27 -15.12
CA GLU A 40 -21.76 -17.79 -15.59
C GLU A 40 -22.15 -16.45 -14.95
N ASP A 41 -21.82 -16.27 -13.69
CA ASP A 41 -22.09 -15.03 -12.93
C ASP A 41 -21.10 -13.88 -13.24
N SER A 42 -19.98 -14.16 -13.92
CA SER A 42 -18.97 -13.13 -14.21
C SER A 42 -19.46 -12.14 -15.27
N ILE A 43 -19.32 -10.85 -14.97
CA ILE A 43 -19.66 -9.74 -15.87
C ILE A 43 -18.58 -9.55 -16.96
N TRP A 44 -17.34 -9.99 -16.70
CA TRP A 44 -16.19 -9.72 -17.55
C TRP A 44 -15.81 -10.96 -18.35
N GLU A 45 -15.80 -10.84 -19.68
CA GLU A 45 -15.45 -11.94 -20.58
C GLU A 45 -14.04 -12.52 -20.31
N GLU A 46 -13.07 -11.69 -19.91
CA GLU A 46 -11.72 -12.16 -19.55
C GLU A 46 -11.74 -13.06 -18.30
N GLU A 47 -12.56 -12.73 -17.31
CA GLU A 47 -12.67 -13.51 -16.06
C GLU A 47 -13.46 -14.79 -16.31
N LYS A 48 -14.54 -14.73 -17.09
CA LYS A 48 -15.28 -15.90 -17.54
C LYS A 48 -14.39 -16.93 -18.23
N GLN A 49 -13.52 -16.50 -19.15
CA GLN A 49 -12.57 -17.39 -19.82
C GLN A 49 -11.57 -18.04 -18.85
N ILE A 50 -11.10 -17.29 -17.85
CA ILE A 50 -10.19 -17.83 -16.83
C ILE A 50 -10.91 -18.88 -15.98
N LEU A 51 -12.12 -18.59 -15.50
CA LEU A 51 -12.90 -19.50 -14.65
C LEU A 51 -13.31 -20.77 -15.42
N MET A 52 -13.71 -20.66 -16.68
CA MET A 52 -13.98 -21.82 -17.54
C MET A 52 -12.75 -22.67 -17.78
N GLN A 53 -11.58 -22.06 -18.03
CA GLN A 53 -10.33 -22.80 -18.15
C GLN A 53 -10.02 -23.55 -16.85
N MET A 54 -10.24 -22.91 -15.69
CA MET A 54 -10.04 -23.55 -14.40
C MET A 54 -11.01 -24.72 -14.16
N ALA A 55 -12.27 -24.57 -14.58
CA ALA A 55 -13.27 -25.62 -14.49
C ALA A 55 -12.88 -26.85 -15.33
N GLU A 56 -12.44 -26.64 -16.57
CA GLU A 56 -11.96 -27.71 -17.46
C GLU A 56 -10.73 -28.43 -16.88
N GLU A 57 -9.75 -27.68 -16.36
CA GLU A 57 -8.58 -28.29 -15.72
C GLU A 57 -8.95 -29.07 -14.44
N ALA A 58 -9.91 -28.57 -13.66
CA ALA A 58 -10.42 -29.26 -12.47
C ALA A 58 -11.18 -30.56 -12.84
N GLU A 59 -11.99 -30.54 -13.89
CA GLU A 59 -12.71 -31.72 -14.42
C GLU A 59 -11.73 -32.82 -14.87
N LEU A 60 -10.59 -32.42 -15.46
CA LEU A 60 -9.49 -33.32 -15.82
C LEU A 60 -8.71 -33.89 -14.61
N GLY A 61 -9.07 -33.50 -13.38
CA GLY A 61 -8.44 -33.97 -12.15
C GLY A 61 -7.07 -33.34 -11.87
N VAL A 62 -6.78 -32.18 -12.47
CA VAL A 62 -5.55 -31.44 -12.17
C VAL A 62 -5.64 -30.90 -10.73
N PRO A 63 -4.58 -31.02 -9.90
CA PRO A 63 -4.56 -30.41 -8.57
C PRO A 63 -4.89 -28.92 -8.62
N PHE A 64 -5.79 -28.45 -7.76
CA PHE A 64 -6.32 -27.10 -7.74
C PHE A 64 -5.22 -26.04 -7.61
N SER A 65 -4.18 -26.30 -6.81
CA SER A 65 -2.98 -25.45 -6.76
C SER A 65 -2.32 -25.25 -8.12
N LYS A 66 -2.28 -26.30 -8.95
CA LYS A 66 -1.75 -26.22 -10.30
C LYS A 66 -2.69 -25.50 -11.26
N VAL A 67 -4.00 -25.71 -11.12
CA VAL A 67 -5.04 -24.96 -11.83
C VAL A 67 -4.85 -23.45 -11.59
N LEU A 68 -4.71 -23.03 -10.32
CA LEU A 68 -4.45 -21.65 -9.96
C LEU A 68 -3.14 -21.12 -10.57
N GLU A 69 -2.06 -21.92 -10.54
CA GLU A 69 -0.77 -21.53 -11.11
C GLU A 69 -0.84 -21.30 -12.63
N ASN A 70 -1.56 -22.15 -13.36
CA ASN A 70 -1.66 -22.12 -14.82
C ASN A 70 -2.35 -20.84 -15.34
N THR A 71 -3.25 -20.25 -14.55
CA THR A 71 -3.91 -18.99 -14.93
C THR A 71 -2.95 -17.80 -14.99
N GLY A 72 -1.89 -17.80 -14.16
CA GLY A 72 -0.95 -16.69 -13.99
C GLY A 72 -1.53 -15.43 -13.33
N VAL A 73 -2.77 -15.46 -12.81
CA VAL A 73 -3.42 -14.29 -12.17
C VAL A 73 -3.29 -14.27 -10.65
N PHE A 74 -3.09 -15.44 -10.03
CA PHE A 74 -2.97 -15.59 -8.59
C PHE A 74 -1.55 -15.32 -8.09
N PRO A 75 -1.39 -14.72 -6.89
CA PRO A 75 -0.10 -14.60 -6.25
C PRO A 75 0.41 -15.96 -5.76
N ALA A 76 1.74 -16.11 -5.67
CA ALA A 76 2.40 -17.35 -5.22
C ALA A 76 1.90 -17.84 -3.85
N TYR A 77 1.55 -16.92 -2.95
CA TYR A 77 1.01 -17.24 -1.64
C TYR A 77 -0.30 -18.04 -1.69
N VAL A 78 -1.26 -17.61 -2.53
CA VAL A 78 -2.54 -18.32 -2.71
C VAL A 78 -2.28 -19.72 -3.26
N ILE A 79 -1.36 -19.85 -4.21
CA ILE A 79 -0.99 -21.14 -4.82
C ILE A 79 -0.37 -22.08 -3.77
N HIS A 80 0.56 -21.57 -2.95
CA HIS A 80 1.21 -22.37 -1.91
C HIS A 80 0.24 -22.80 -0.81
N MET A 81 -0.67 -21.92 -0.40
CA MET A 81 -1.69 -22.23 0.59
C MET A 81 -2.73 -23.22 0.02
N ALA A 82 -3.14 -23.06 -1.24
CA ALA A 82 -4.01 -24.02 -1.92
C ALA A 82 -3.38 -25.41 -1.95
N LYS A 83 -2.11 -25.49 -2.37
CA LYS A 83 -1.37 -26.76 -2.41
C LYS A 83 -1.35 -27.44 -1.05
N LEU A 84 -1.08 -26.65 -0.02
CA LEU A 84 -1.04 -27.14 1.35
C LEU A 84 -2.41 -27.64 1.81
N GLY A 85 -3.49 -26.92 1.50
CA GLY A 85 -4.86 -27.34 1.81
C GLY A 85 -5.29 -28.60 1.09
N GLU A 86 -4.81 -28.83 -0.13
CA GLU A 86 -5.00 -30.10 -0.84
C GLU A 86 -4.25 -31.25 -0.16
N GLU A 87 -2.99 -31.02 0.25
CA GLU A 87 -2.16 -32.03 0.93
C GLU A 87 -2.70 -32.38 2.33
N THR A 88 -3.27 -31.41 3.04
CA THR A 88 -3.82 -31.59 4.41
C THR A 88 -5.31 -31.88 4.44
N GLY A 89 -6.02 -31.80 3.31
CA GLY A 89 -7.47 -31.96 3.23
C GLY A 89 -8.26 -30.84 3.92
N THR A 90 -7.68 -29.65 4.08
CA THR A 90 -8.28 -28.49 4.75
C THR A 90 -8.41 -27.29 3.81
N LEU A 91 -8.59 -27.55 2.52
CA LEU A 91 -8.69 -26.53 1.47
C LEU A 91 -9.84 -25.54 1.73
N ASP A 92 -10.97 -26.01 2.25
CA ASP A 92 -12.12 -25.20 2.66
C ASP A 92 -11.75 -24.13 3.68
N GLN A 93 -11.09 -24.54 4.77
CA GLN A 93 -10.64 -23.65 5.86
C GLN A 93 -9.55 -22.69 5.38
N ILE A 94 -8.64 -23.16 4.54
CA ILE A 94 -7.57 -22.31 3.98
C ILE A 94 -8.16 -21.25 3.05
N MET A 95 -9.15 -21.59 2.24
CA MET A 95 -9.81 -20.61 1.36
C MET A 95 -10.60 -19.58 2.15
N GLU A 96 -11.29 -19.97 3.23
CA GLU A 96 -11.95 -19.03 4.15
C GLU A 96 -10.94 -18.07 4.79
N SER A 97 -9.85 -18.64 5.29
CA SER A 97 -8.71 -17.94 5.88
C SER A 97 -8.09 -16.92 4.92
N LEU A 98 -7.84 -17.32 3.67
CA LEU A 98 -7.32 -16.44 2.62
C LEU A 98 -8.31 -15.32 2.28
N ALA A 99 -9.61 -15.61 2.25
CA ALA A 99 -10.63 -14.60 2.01
C ALA A 99 -10.57 -13.49 3.08
N GLY A 100 -10.56 -13.88 4.36
CA GLY A 100 -10.43 -12.93 5.48
C GLY A 100 -9.12 -12.13 5.44
N TYR A 101 -8.00 -12.78 5.11
CA TYR A 101 -6.71 -12.10 4.95
C TYR A 101 -6.74 -11.04 3.83
N TYR A 102 -7.24 -11.40 2.65
CA TYR A 102 -7.27 -10.49 1.52
C TYR A 102 -8.33 -9.38 1.66
N GLU A 103 -9.40 -9.61 2.41
CA GLU A 103 -10.34 -8.55 2.80
C GLU A 103 -9.65 -7.49 3.67
N LYS A 104 -8.91 -7.92 4.70
CA LYS A 104 -8.11 -7.02 5.54
C LYS A 104 -7.05 -6.28 4.73
N GLU A 105 -6.40 -6.96 3.79
CA GLU A 105 -5.42 -6.34 2.89
C GLU A 105 -6.09 -5.32 1.94
N HIS A 106 -7.30 -5.60 1.46
CA HIS A 106 -8.08 -4.64 0.66
C HIS A 106 -8.41 -3.38 1.47
N ILE A 107 -8.89 -3.53 2.70
CA ILE A 107 -9.19 -2.43 3.62
C ILE A 107 -7.92 -1.63 3.88
N LEU A 108 -6.80 -2.28 4.19
CA LEU A 108 -5.50 -1.63 4.39
C LEU A 108 -5.10 -0.80 3.17
N MET A 109 -5.13 -1.38 1.96
CA MET A 109 -4.76 -0.66 0.74
C MET A 109 -5.71 0.50 0.43
N LYS A 110 -7.00 0.36 0.75
CA LYS A 110 -7.99 1.43 0.64
C LYS A 110 -7.68 2.57 1.61
N SER A 111 -7.35 2.26 2.87
CA SER A 111 -6.96 3.24 3.89
C SER A 111 -5.68 3.99 3.48
N ILE A 112 -4.65 3.28 3.00
CA ILE A 112 -3.43 3.90 2.47
C ILE A 112 -3.76 4.81 1.28
N ARG A 113 -4.58 4.34 0.34
CA ARG A 113 -4.98 5.15 -0.81
C ARG A 113 -5.70 6.43 -0.37
N ASN A 114 -6.64 6.33 0.57
CA ASN A 114 -7.38 7.49 1.07
C ASN A 114 -6.46 8.48 1.80
N ALA A 115 -5.59 7.96 2.67
CA ALA A 115 -4.58 8.74 3.40
C ALA A 115 -3.65 9.54 2.49
N VAL A 116 -3.33 9.02 1.30
CA VAL A 116 -2.44 9.67 0.32
C VAL A 116 -3.21 10.54 -0.67
N THR A 117 -4.42 10.15 -1.07
CA THR A 117 -5.21 10.85 -2.09
C THR A 117 -5.61 12.25 -1.62
N TYR A 118 -6.00 12.39 -0.36
CA TYR A 118 -6.46 13.68 0.18
C TYR A 118 -5.35 14.76 0.16
N PRO A 119 -4.14 14.53 0.71
CA PRO A 119 -3.04 15.49 0.60
C PRO A 119 -2.68 15.84 -0.86
N ILE A 120 -2.71 14.88 -1.77
CA ILE A 120 -2.40 15.12 -3.19
C ILE A 120 -3.40 16.11 -3.81
N ILE A 121 -4.70 15.94 -3.55
CA ILE A 121 -5.73 16.85 -4.05
C ILE A 121 -5.52 18.26 -3.48
N MET A 122 -5.23 18.40 -2.19
CA MET A 122 -4.95 19.71 -1.58
C MET A 122 -3.73 20.39 -2.18
N ILE A 123 -2.62 19.67 -2.34
CA ILE A 123 -1.38 20.21 -2.94
C ILE A 123 -1.62 20.60 -4.40
N PHE A 124 -2.38 19.80 -5.14
CA PHE A 124 -2.78 20.12 -6.50
C PHE A 124 -3.61 21.40 -6.57
N MET A 125 -4.61 21.55 -5.70
CA MET A 125 -5.42 22.77 -5.59
C MET A 125 -4.56 24.00 -5.25
N LEU A 126 -3.63 23.87 -4.30
CA LEU A 126 -2.69 24.95 -3.95
C LEU A 126 -1.84 25.37 -5.16
N LEU A 127 -1.29 24.41 -5.90
CA LEU A 127 -0.52 24.68 -7.11
C LEU A 127 -1.35 25.40 -8.18
N VAL A 128 -2.61 25.00 -8.39
CA VAL A 128 -3.52 25.67 -9.35
C VAL A 128 -3.76 27.13 -8.94
N VAL A 129 -4.04 27.39 -7.65
CA VAL A 129 -4.26 28.75 -7.14
C VAL A 129 -3.02 29.63 -7.35
N LEU A 130 -1.83 29.11 -7.00
CA LEU A 130 -0.56 29.83 -7.21
C LEU A 130 -0.28 30.10 -8.69
N LEU A 131 -0.55 29.13 -9.56
CA LEU A 131 -0.36 29.29 -11.01
C LEU A 131 -1.27 30.39 -11.56
N VAL A 132 -2.56 30.40 -11.22
CA VAL A 132 -3.49 31.44 -11.66
C VAL A 132 -3.04 32.81 -11.16
N LEU A 133 -2.58 32.90 -9.91
CA LEU A 133 -2.10 34.15 -9.36
C LEU A 133 -0.92 34.72 -10.13
N PHE A 134 0.14 33.94 -10.33
CA PHE A 134 1.34 34.44 -11.01
C PHE A 134 1.12 34.68 -12.50
N THR A 135 0.32 33.87 -13.17
CA THR A 135 0.11 33.98 -14.63
C THR A 135 -0.96 34.99 -15.03
N ARG A 136 -1.97 35.24 -14.20
CA ARG A 136 -3.10 36.13 -14.53
C ARG A 136 -3.17 37.35 -13.64
N VAL A 137 -3.05 37.19 -12.32
CA VAL A 137 -3.27 38.29 -11.37
C VAL A 137 -2.06 39.22 -11.32
N MET A 138 -0.85 38.68 -11.17
CA MET A 138 0.37 39.46 -11.07
C MET A 138 0.67 40.37 -12.28
N PRO A 139 0.52 39.92 -13.55
CA PRO A 139 0.76 40.80 -14.70
C PRO A 139 -0.27 41.93 -14.83
N ILE A 140 -1.51 41.74 -14.34
CA ILE A 140 -2.50 42.83 -14.34
C ILE A 140 -1.98 43.98 -13.47
N PHE A 141 -1.43 43.68 -12.29
CA PHE A 141 -0.85 44.70 -11.43
C PHE A 141 0.37 45.37 -12.06
N GLU A 142 1.24 44.62 -12.73
CA GLU A 142 2.40 45.18 -13.44
C GLU A 142 1.96 46.20 -14.50
N ASN A 143 0.92 45.89 -15.29
CA ASN A 143 0.37 46.80 -16.29
C ASN A 143 -0.24 48.07 -15.65
N VAL A 144 -0.97 47.93 -14.54
CA VAL A 144 -1.55 49.08 -13.82
C VAL A 144 -0.46 49.99 -13.26
N TYR A 145 0.62 49.43 -12.71
CA TYR A 145 1.77 50.21 -12.23
C TYR A 145 2.47 50.98 -13.35
N GLN A 146 2.69 50.34 -14.51
CA GLN A 146 3.29 51.00 -15.67
C GLN A 146 2.43 52.18 -16.16
N GLN A 147 1.10 52.04 -16.15
CA GLN A 147 0.17 53.09 -16.58
C GLN A 147 0.15 54.30 -15.63
N LEU A 148 0.40 54.09 -14.34
CA LEU A 148 0.43 55.16 -13.33
C LEU A 148 1.78 55.90 -13.28
N GLY A 149 2.77 55.50 -14.09
CA GLY A 149 4.10 56.12 -14.11
C GLY A 149 4.89 55.96 -12.81
N ALA A 150 4.44 55.11 -11.90
CA ALA A 150 5.10 54.83 -10.63
C ALA A 150 6.17 53.74 -10.83
N GLU A 151 7.42 54.04 -10.46
CA GLU A 151 8.44 52.99 -10.32
C GLU A 151 7.96 51.97 -9.28
N MET A 152 8.08 50.68 -9.58
CA MET A 152 7.67 49.63 -8.65
C MET A 152 8.41 49.81 -7.32
N SER A 153 7.68 49.86 -6.21
CA SER A 153 8.28 49.88 -4.87
C SER A 153 9.24 48.70 -4.71
N PRO A 154 10.35 48.84 -3.96
CA PRO A 154 11.32 47.77 -3.72
C PRO A 154 10.67 46.48 -3.19
N VAL A 155 9.57 46.61 -2.45
CA VAL A 155 8.78 45.48 -1.92
C VAL A 155 8.00 44.77 -3.04
N SER A 156 7.43 45.51 -3.99
CA SER A 156 6.77 44.96 -5.18
C SER A 156 7.80 44.29 -6.10
N LEU A 157 8.96 44.89 -6.32
CA LEU A 157 10.02 44.31 -7.16
C LEU A 157 10.62 43.04 -6.53
N ALA A 158 10.75 43.00 -5.20
CA ALA A 158 11.11 41.80 -4.45
C ALA A 158 9.99 40.73 -4.52
N ALA A 159 8.71 41.13 -4.44
CA ALA A 159 7.58 40.21 -4.60
C ALA A 159 7.47 39.66 -6.03
N THR A 160 7.77 40.44 -7.07
CA THR A 160 7.78 39.99 -8.47
C THR A 160 8.99 39.10 -8.78
N ARG A 161 10.17 39.39 -8.21
CA ARG A 161 11.35 38.51 -8.33
C ARG A 161 11.19 37.21 -7.54
N LEU A 162 10.73 37.28 -6.29
CA LEU A 162 10.40 36.09 -5.50
C LEU A 162 9.25 35.34 -6.16
N GLY A 163 8.24 36.01 -6.69
CA GLY A 163 7.14 35.44 -7.43
C GLY A 163 7.59 34.73 -8.71
N GLY A 164 8.50 35.32 -9.49
CA GLY A 164 9.11 34.66 -10.65
C GLY A 164 9.96 33.44 -10.27
N VAL A 165 10.70 33.50 -9.16
CA VAL A 165 11.48 32.37 -8.63
C VAL A 165 10.57 31.30 -8.02
N PHE A 166 9.49 31.64 -7.33
CA PHE A 166 8.50 30.70 -6.80
C PHE A 166 7.62 30.11 -7.89
N CYS A 167 7.29 30.86 -8.93
CA CYS A 167 6.59 30.35 -10.12
C CYS A 167 7.51 29.41 -10.91
N GLY A 168 8.81 29.72 -10.99
CA GLY A 168 9.84 28.85 -11.55
C GLY A 168 10.10 27.60 -10.70
N VAL A 169 10.13 27.71 -9.36
CA VAL A 169 10.33 26.58 -8.43
C VAL A 169 9.07 25.74 -8.29
N SER A 170 7.86 26.31 -8.30
CA SER A 170 6.60 25.54 -8.29
C SER A 170 6.30 24.86 -9.63
N LEU A 171 6.64 25.50 -10.78
CA LEU A 171 6.68 24.82 -12.08
C LEU A 171 7.79 23.77 -12.13
N ALA A 172 8.99 24.05 -11.62
CA ALA A 172 10.07 23.05 -11.57
C ALA A 172 9.72 21.90 -10.64
N LEU A 173 9.13 22.14 -9.47
CA LEU A 173 8.73 21.11 -8.51
C LEU A 173 7.56 20.28 -9.05
N SER A 174 6.56 20.90 -9.70
CA SER A 174 5.46 20.17 -10.36
C SER A 174 5.94 19.39 -11.58
N VAL A 175 6.88 19.93 -12.37
CA VAL A 175 7.54 19.22 -13.47
C VAL A 175 8.44 18.10 -12.96
N ILE A 176 9.16 18.28 -11.84
CA ILE A 176 9.97 17.23 -11.19
C ILE A 176 9.08 16.16 -10.59
N LEU A 177 7.94 16.49 -9.97
CA LEU A 177 6.98 15.51 -9.45
C LEU A 177 6.27 14.77 -10.58
N ALA A 178 5.89 15.48 -11.64
CA ALA A 178 5.29 14.89 -12.84
C ALA A 178 6.31 14.02 -13.59
N LEU A 179 7.58 14.44 -13.70
CA LEU A 179 8.68 13.64 -14.23
C LEU A 179 8.97 12.45 -13.32
N ALA A 180 8.97 12.59 -11.99
CA ALA A 180 9.18 11.48 -11.08
C ALA A 180 8.02 10.48 -11.14
N ALA A 181 6.77 10.94 -11.19
CA ALA A 181 5.59 10.10 -11.37
C ALA A 181 5.56 9.43 -12.75
N ALA A 182 5.88 10.16 -13.82
CA ALA A 182 5.99 9.64 -15.17
C ALA A 182 7.17 8.67 -15.30
N LEU A 183 8.30 8.93 -14.64
CA LEU A 183 9.46 8.05 -14.61
C LEU A 183 9.15 6.79 -13.81
N VAL A 184 8.47 6.87 -12.66
CA VAL A 184 7.98 5.70 -11.91
C VAL A 184 6.97 4.89 -12.73
N TRP A 185 6.07 5.55 -13.46
CA TRP A 185 5.08 4.91 -14.31
C TRP A 185 5.69 4.27 -15.57
N LEU A 186 6.65 4.94 -16.23
CA LEU A 186 7.39 4.44 -17.40
C LEU A 186 8.39 3.34 -17.03
N LEU A 187 9.08 3.47 -15.89
CA LEU A 187 9.98 2.43 -15.36
C LEU A 187 9.20 1.23 -14.81
N GLY A 188 7.94 1.41 -14.39
CA GLY A 188 7.02 0.32 -14.06
C GLY A 188 6.66 -0.55 -15.26
N ARG A 189 6.77 -0.03 -16.50
CA ARG A 189 6.51 -0.77 -17.75
C ARG A 189 7.73 -1.50 -18.32
N LYS A 190 8.95 -1.07 -18.01
CA LYS A 190 10.19 -1.66 -18.56
C LYS A 190 10.97 -2.37 -17.46
N GLY A 191 10.70 -3.67 -17.30
CA GLY A 191 11.24 -4.56 -16.27
C GLY A 191 12.75 -4.84 -16.26
N LYS A 192 13.63 -3.88 -16.60
CA LYS A 192 15.07 -4.04 -16.50
C LYS A 192 15.69 -2.96 -15.60
N LYS A 193 15.94 -3.38 -14.35
CA LYS A 193 16.89 -2.83 -13.36
C LYS A 193 16.60 -1.43 -12.79
N LEU A 194 15.52 -1.37 -12.01
CA LEU A 194 15.34 -0.45 -10.88
C LEU A 194 16.32 -0.77 -9.71
N LEU A 195 17.60 -1.05 -9.90
CA LEU A 195 18.46 -1.40 -8.74
C LEU A 195 18.66 -0.20 -7.80
N ILE A 196 18.81 1.00 -8.36
CA ILE A 196 19.04 2.23 -7.58
C ILE A 196 17.71 2.74 -6.98
N ALA A 197 16.63 2.75 -7.77
CA ALA A 197 15.30 3.10 -7.28
C ALA A 197 14.77 2.06 -6.28
N LYS A 198 14.96 0.75 -6.49
CA LYS A 198 14.66 -0.27 -5.47
C LYS A 198 15.52 -0.08 -4.24
N ARG A 199 16.83 0.21 -4.35
CA ARG A 199 17.68 0.49 -3.18
C ARG A 199 17.22 1.72 -2.42
N LEU A 200 16.84 2.81 -3.10
CA LEU A 200 16.36 4.03 -2.45
C LEU A 200 14.99 3.80 -1.79
N ILE A 201 14.07 3.12 -2.48
CA ILE A 201 12.77 2.73 -1.94
C ILE A 201 12.93 1.75 -0.77
N GLN A 202 13.84 0.77 -0.87
CA GLN A 202 14.14 -0.17 0.20
C GLN A 202 14.79 0.52 1.38
N TRP A 203 15.67 1.49 1.15
CA TRP A 203 16.28 2.30 2.22
C TRP A 203 15.22 3.17 2.92
N LEU A 204 14.32 3.79 2.16
CA LEU A 204 13.19 4.56 2.69
C LEU A 204 12.21 3.65 3.45
N LYS A 205 11.84 2.48 2.91
CA LYS A 205 10.98 1.48 3.55
C LYS A 205 11.63 0.90 4.81
N ARG A 206 12.95 0.67 4.80
CA ARG A 206 13.70 0.18 5.96
C ARG A 206 13.70 1.17 7.13
N ARG A 207 13.61 2.48 6.84
CA ARG A 207 13.55 3.54 7.86
C ARG A 207 12.15 4.04 8.19
N SER A 208 11.16 3.77 7.35
CA SER A 208 9.81 4.28 7.56
C SER A 208 9.09 3.50 8.67
N PRO A 209 8.59 4.18 9.72
CA PRO A 209 7.83 3.53 10.78
C PRO A 209 6.54 2.88 10.24
N MET A 210 5.92 3.48 9.22
CA MET A 210 4.74 2.93 8.54
C MET A 210 5.05 1.62 7.80
N ALA A 211 6.17 1.57 7.09
CA ALA A 211 6.57 0.35 6.36
C ALA A 211 6.93 -0.79 7.31
N LEU A 212 7.52 -0.46 8.48
CA LEU A 212 7.75 -1.43 9.55
C LEU A 212 6.43 -1.94 10.14
N ALA A 213 5.50 -1.04 10.49
CA ALA A 213 4.20 -1.41 11.04
C ALA A 213 3.39 -2.31 10.09
N ILE A 214 3.32 -1.96 8.80
CA ILE A 214 2.66 -2.78 7.76
C ILE A 214 3.34 -4.15 7.62
N SER A 215 4.67 -4.20 7.67
CA SER A 215 5.41 -5.45 7.56
C SER A 215 5.16 -6.36 8.75
N ASN A 216 5.14 -5.80 9.96
CA ASN A 216 4.82 -6.55 11.18
C ASN A 216 3.38 -7.05 11.14
N ARG A 217 2.41 -6.19 10.76
CA ARG A 217 1.01 -6.58 10.57
C ARG A 217 0.87 -7.77 9.61
N ARG A 218 1.50 -7.71 8.43
CA ARG A 218 1.45 -8.82 7.47
C ARG A 218 2.13 -10.08 7.98
N PHE A 219 3.28 -9.94 8.63
CA PHE A 219 4.01 -11.05 9.25
C PHE A 219 3.15 -11.78 10.28
N THR A 220 2.56 -11.04 11.24
CA THR A 220 1.75 -11.62 12.30
C THR A 220 0.43 -12.18 11.78
N ALA A 221 -0.17 -11.54 10.77
CA ALA A 221 -1.38 -12.04 10.12
C ALA A 221 -1.14 -13.39 9.44
N VAL A 222 -0.01 -13.54 8.72
CA VAL A 222 0.34 -14.81 8.07
C VAL A 222 0.61 -15.89 9.12
N LEU A 223 1.34 -15.57 10.20
CA LEU A 223 1.58 -16.54 11.28
C LEU A 223 0.28 -16.98 11.96
N ALA A 224 -0.59 -16.03 12.32
CA ALA A 224 -1.89 -16.34 12.91
C ALA A 224 -2.72 -17.23 11.99
N LEU A 225 -2.74 -16.90 10.69
CA LEU A 225 -3.45 -17.69 9.68
C LEU A 225 -2.92 -19.12 9.61
N THR A 226 -1.61 -19.26 9.51
CA THR A 226 -0.97 -20.58 9.35
C THR A 226 -1.18 -21.46 10.58
N LEU A 227 -1.06 -20.90 11.78
CA LEU A 227 -1.31 -21.62 13.03
C LEU A 227 -2.80 -21.99 13.19
N HIS A 228 -3.70 -21.10 12.77
CA HIS A 228 -5.14 -21.37 12.79
C HIS A 228 -5.51 -22.51 11.84
N SER A 229 -4.87 -22.57 10.67
CA SER A 229 -5.00 -23.69 9.72
C SER A 229 -4.28 -24.98 10.16
N GLY A 230 -3.78 -25.04 11.41
CA GLY A 230 -3.14 -26.23 11.98
C GLY A 230 -1.71 -26.48 11.49
N LEU A 231 -1.07 -25.49 10.85
CA LEU A 231 0.27 -25.62 10.33
C LEU A 231 1.33 -25.36 11.40
N GLU A 232 2.49 -25.97 11.21
CA GLU A 232 3.66 -25.73 12.05
C GLU A 232 4.18 -24.30 11.87
N LEU A 233 4.67 -23.73 12.98
CA LEU A 233 5.16 -22.34 12.99
C LEU A 233 6.31 -22.14 11.99
N GLU A 234 7.17 -23.13 11.80
CA GLU A 234 8.28 -23.08 10.84
C GLU A 234 7.80 -22.80 9.42
N LYS A 235 6.75 -23.51 8.98
CA LYS A 235 6.15 -23.29 7.67
C LYS A 235 5.50 -21.91 7.59
N GLY A 236 4.86 -21.47 8.67
CA GLY A 236 4.32 -20.12 8.78
C GLY A 236 5.38 -19.03 8.61
N MET A 237 6.56 -19.22 9.20
CA MET A 237 7.70 -18.30 9.07
C MET A 237 8.23 -18.21 7.64
N GLU A 238 8.33 -19.35 6.95
CA GLU A 238 8.75 -19.39 5.54
C GLU A 238 7.77 -18.60 4.66
N LEU A 239 6.47 -18.85 4.80
CA LEU A 239 5.43 -18.17 4.04
C LEU A 239 5.37 -16.67 4.35
N ALA A 240 5.48 -16.29 5.62
CA ALA A 240 5.50 -14.90 6.02
C ALA A 240 6.72 -14.15 5.45
N GLY A 241 7.89 -14.81 5.41
CA GLY A 241 9.10 -14.27 4.80
C GLY A 241 8.93 -13.93 3.31
N GLN A 242 8.14 -14.70 2.56
CA GLN A 242 7.88 -14.44 1.14
C GLN A 242 6.94 -13.26 0.89
N LEU A 243 6.11 -12.90 1.88
CA LEU A 243 5.09 -11.84 1.76
C LEU A 243 5.51 -10.49 2.34
N VAL A 244 6.47 -10.49 3.26
CA VAL A 244 6.94 -9.25 3.90
C VAL A 244 7.80 -8.43 2.94
N GLU A 245 7.45 -7.15 2.79
CA GLU A 245 8.16 -6.26 1.85
C GLU A 245 9.42 -5.60 2.44
N ASN A 246 9.53 -5.54 3.78
CA ASN A 246 10.65 -4.91 4.45
C ASN A 246 11.79 -5.93 4.66
N GLN A 247 12.89 -5.73 3.93
CA GLN A 247 14.06 -6.61 3.99
C GLN A 247 14.63 -6.81 5.40
N ALA A 248 14.56 -5.80 6.27
CA ALA A 248 15.07 -5.93 7.63
C ALA A 248 14.18 -6.83 8.50
N VAL A 249 12.89 -6.91 8.20
CA VAL A 249 11.96 -7.84 8.85
C VAL A 249 12.10 -9.22 8.22
N GLU A 250 12.15 -9.32 6.90
CA GLU A 250 12.39 -10.56 6.14
C GLU A 250 13.66 -11.29 6.61
N GLU A 251 14.78 -10.57 6.78
CA GLU A 251 16.05 -11.15 7.25
C GLU A 251 15.92 -11.74 8.66
N LYS A 252 15.20 -11.06 9.57
CA LYS A 252 14.93 -11.57 10.91
C LYS A 252 14.02 -12.79 10.89
N ILE A 253 12.97 -12.79 10.06
CA ILE A 253 12.08 -13.94 9.88
C ILE A 253 12.89 -15.14 9.41
N ARG A 254 13.75 -14.95 8.40
CA ARG A 254 14.58 -16.02 7.87
C ARG A 254 15.61 -16.54 8.88
N GLN A 255 16.20 -15.65 9.69
CA GLN A 255 17.09 -16.06 10.77
C GLN A 255 16.33 -16.86 11.83
N CYS A 256 15.13 -16.42 12.20
CA CYS A 256 14.33 -17.11 13.20
C CYS A 256 13.85 -18.47 12.70
N ALA A 257 13.45 -18.59 11.43
CA ALA A 257 13.10 -19.87 10.80
C ALA A 257 14.27 -20.87 10.92
N LYS A 258 15.50 -20.44 10.62
CA LYS A 258 16.70 -21.28 10.78
C LYS A 258 16.97 -21.70 12.22
N GLU A 259 16.74 -20.81 13.20
CA GLU A 259 16.90 -21.14 14.62
C GLU A 259 15.88 -22.20 15.06
N LEU A 260 14.64 -22.14 14.55
CA LEU A 260 13.60 -23.13 14.79
C LEU A 260 13.93 -24.48 14.15
N GLU A 261 14.34 -24.49 12.88
CA GLU A 261 14.81 -25.70 12.18
C GLU A 261 15.99 -26.38 12.92
N ALA A 262 16.82 -25.59 13.60
CA ALA A 262 17.93 -26.08 14.42
C ALA A 262 17.49 -26.63 15.80
N GLY A 263 16.18 -26.65 16.10
CA GLY A 263 15.59 -27.18 17.33
C GLY A 263 15.52 -26.18 18.48
N THR A 264 15.69 -24.87 18.23
CA THR A 264 15.59 -23.86 19.28
C THR A 264 14.13 -23.66 19.69
N ASP A 265 13.86 -23.53 20.99
CA ASP A 265 12.52 -23.22 21.50
C ASP A 265 11.96 -21.91 20.92
N TYR A 266 10.66 -21.91 20.60
CA TYR A 266 9.95 -20.81 19.95
C TYR A 266 10.16 -19.44 20.61
N TYR A 267 10.06 -19.38 21.94
CA TYR A 267 10.27 -18.13 22.67
C TYR A 267 11.71 -17.62 22.50
N THR A 268 12.67 -18.53 22.55
CA THR A 268 14.09 -18.20 22.49
C THR A 268 14.48 -17.69 21.10
N ALA A 269 14.05 -18.37 20.04
CA ALA A 269 14.31 -17.96 18.66
C ALA A 269 13.72 -16.57 18.34
N MET A 270 12.46 -16.34 18.73
CA MET A 270 11.77 -15.06 18.53
C MET A 270 12.40 -13.90 19.31
N LYS A 271 12.92 -14.19 20.51
CA LYS A 271 13.60 -13.21 21.36
C LYS A 271 15.01 -12.88 20.84
N ASN A 272 15.78 -13.88 20.43
CA ASN A 272 17.15 -13.72 19.93
C ASN A 272 17.19 -12.88 18.66
N THR A 273 16.29 -13.17 17.72
CA THR A 273 16.15 -12.42 16.46
C THR A 273 15.52 -11.03 16.65
N GLY A 274 14.93 -10.79 17.83
CA GLY A 274 14.26 -9.54 18.18
C GLY A 274 13.07 -9.24 17.26
N LEU A 275 12.36 -10.29 16.81
CA LEU A 275 11.08 -10.20 16.13
C LEU A 275 9.99 -9.77 17.09
N PHE A 276 9.95 -10.39 18.27
CA PHE A 276 9.04 -10.02 19.35
C PHE A 276 9.83 -9.61 20.60
N LYS A 277 9.34 -8.60 21.31
CA LYS A 277 9.98 -8.06 22.52
C LYS A 277 8.97 -7.89 23.64
N GLY A 278 9.47 -7.88 24.88
CA GLY A 278 8.69 -7.58 26.07
C GLY A 278 7.45 -8.48 26.21
N PHE A 279 6.28 -7.84 26.27
CA PHE A 279 5.00 -8.47 26.51
C PHE A 279 4.66 -9.58 25.48
N TYR A 280 4.81 -9.32 24.17
CA TYR A 280 4.48 -10.32 23.14
C TYR A 280 5.36 -11.58 23.20
N ALA A 281 6.65 -11.43 23.48
CA ALA A 281 7.53 -12.57 23.67
C ALA A 281 7.06 -13.43 24.87
N GLN A 282 6.63 -12.78 25.96
CA GLN A 282 6.09 -13.49 27.12
C GLN A 282 4.76 -14.19 26.81
N MET A 283 3.88 -13.58 26.01
CA MET A 283 2.65 -14.21 25.55
C MET A 283 2.94 -15.47 24.74
N ILE A 284 3.89 -15.42 23.79
CA ILE A 284 4.32 -16.58 23.00
C ILE A 284 4.78 -17.71 23.93
N LYS A 285 5.63 -17.40 24.92
CA LYS A 285 6.09 -18.40 25.91
C LYS A 285 4.94 -19.08 26.65
N VAL A 286 3.93 -18.32 27.07
CA VAL A 286 2.75 -18.87 27.75
C VAL A 286 1.87 -19.66 26.78
N GLY A 287 1.68 -19.17 25.56
CA GLY A 287 0.93 -19.83 24.50
C GLY A 287 1.53 -21.19 24.13
N THR A 288 2.85 -21.25 23.93
CA THR A 288 3.58 -22.49 23.64
C THR A 288 3.43 -23.50 24.78
N ARG A 289 3.58 -23.08 26.05
CA ARG A 289 3.44 -23.97 27.21
C ARG A 289 2.01 -24.48 27.42
N SER A 290 1.01 -23.68 27.06
CA SER A 290 -0.40 -24.04 27.21
C SER A 290 -0.99 -24.71 25.96
N GLY A 291 -0.21 -24.85 24.88
CA GLY A 291 -0.69 -25.41 23.61
C GLY A 291 -1.68 -24.50 22.89
N ARG A 292 -1.71 -23.20 23.20
CA ARG A 292 -2.66 -22.20 22.66
C ARG A 292 -1.95 -21.10 21.86
N LEU A 293 -0.92 -21.49 21.12
CA LEU A 293 -0.09 -20.56 20.35
C LEU A 293 -0.88 -19.90 19.21
N ASP A 294 -1.82 -20.63 18.61
CA ASP A 294 -2.81 -20.18 17.64
C ASP A 294 -3.55 -18.91 18.12
N ARG A 295 -4.19 -18.99 19.29
CA ARG A 295 -4.95 -17.89 19.88
C ARG A 295 -4.07 -16.72 20.30
N VAL A 296 -2.89 -17.03 20.84
CA VAL A 296 -1.91 -15.99 21.20
C VAL A 296 -1.45 -15.23 19.96
N MET A 297 -1.20 -15.92 18.85
CA MET A 297 -0.76 -15.28 17.61
C MET A 297 -1.87 -14.46 16.97
N GLU A 298 -3.13 -14.90 17.08
CA GLU A 298 -4.29 -14.10 16.65
C GLU A 298 -4.37 -12.77 17.40
N GLU A 299 -4.20 -12.79 18.73
CA GLU A 299 -4.20 -11.59 19.57
C GLU A 299 -3.04 -10.64 19.23
N ILE A 300 -1.85 -11.20 19.02
CA ILE A 300 -0.67 -10.45 18.57
C ILE A 300 -0.95 -9.83 17.19
N SER A 301 -1.55 -10.57 16.26
CA SER A 301 -1.91 -10.06 14.95
C SER A 301 -2.88 -8.90 15.04
N ARG A 302 -3.95 -9.00 15.83
CA ARG A 302 -4.90 -7.91 16.07
C ARG A 302 -4.21 -6.67 16.63
N SER A 303 -3.30 -6.85 17.59
CA SER A 303 -2.56 -5.72 18.17
C SER A 303 -1.65 -5.02 17.16
N TYR A 304 -0.98 -5.75 16.26
CA TYR A 304 -0.19 -5.15 15.18
C TYR A 304 -1.06 -4.59 14.04
N GLU A 305 -2.27 -5.11 13.83
CA GLU A 305 -3.28 -4.51 12.94
C GLU A 305 -3.63 -3.10 13.45
N ASP A 306 -3.97 -2.96 14.74
CA ASP A 306 -4.30 -1.68 15.37
C ASP A 306 -3.11 -0.71 15.41
N GLU A 307 -1.90 -1.20 15.67
CA GLU A 307 -0.68 -0.36 15.63
C GLU A 307 -0.44 0.21 14.22
N ALA A 308 -0.61 -0.62 13.18
CA ALA A 308 -0.48 -0.16 11.80
C ALA A 308 -1.53 0.89 11.44
N ASP A 309 -2.79 0.68 11.86
CA ASP A 309 -3.88 1.64 11.62
C ASP A 309 -3.61 2.96 12.35
N THR A 310 -3.16 2.91 13.61
CA THR A 310 -2.76 4.08 14.40
C THR A 310 -1.61 4.86 13.76
N VAL A 311 -0.57 4.17 13.27
CA VAL A 311 0.56 4.82 12.58
C VAL A 311 0.10 5.51 11.30
N MET A 312 -0.84 4.92 10.56
CA MET A 312 -1.44 5.56 9.38
C MET A 312 -2.22 6.83 9.76
N GLU A 313 -3.07 6.76 10.79
CA GLU A 313 -3.86 7.90 11.28
C GLU A 313 -2.96 9.04 11.78
N HIS A 314 -1.90 8.73 12.54
CA HIS A 314 -0.93 9.72 12.99
C HIS A 314 -0.18 10.39 11.84
N MET A 315 0.09 9.65 10.76
CA MET A 315 0.67 10.26 9.57
C MET A 315 -0.32 11.26 8.96
N VAL A 316 -1.57 10.85 8.70
CA VAL A 316 -2.60 11.71 8.10
C VAL A 316 -2.88 12.97 8.93
N SER A 317 -3.11 12.80 10.24
CA SER A 317 -3.44 13.89 11.17
C SER A 317 -2.33 14.92 11.36
N ARG A 318 -1.06 14.59 11.07
CA ARG A 318 0.04 15.57 11.05
C ARG A 318 0.12 16.32 9.72
N PHE A 319 -0.16 15.63 8.62
CA PHE A 319 -0.13 16.23 7.28
C PHE A 319 -1.21 17.29 7.10
N GLU A 320 -2.44 17.03 7.57
CA GLU A 320 -3.57 17.94 7.37
C GLU A 320 -3.33 19.36 7.95
N PRO A 321 -2.98 19.55 9.23
CA PRO A 321 -2.69 20.89 9.77
C PRO A 321 -1.52 21.57 9.08
N THR A 322 -0.50 20.81 8.68
CA THR A 322 0.69 21.36 8.01
C THR A 322 0.31 21.93 6.64
N VAL A 323 -0.49 21.18 5.86
CA VAL A 323 -0.95 21.65 4.54
C VAL A 323 -1.88 22.86 4.69
N VAL A 324 -2.82 22.84 5.65
CA VAL A 324 -3.71 23.98 5.92
C VAL A 324 -2.90 25.22 6.34
N ALA A 325 -1.90 25.08 7.20
CA ALA A 325 -1.04 26.19 7.63
C ALA A 325 -0.26 26.78 6.45
N VAL A 326 0.34 25.94 5.59
CA VAL A 326 1.03 26.39 4.38
C VAL A 326 0.07 27.10 3.43
N LEU A 327 -1.15 26.59 3.26
CA LEU A 327 -2.18 27.21 2.43
C LEU A 327 -2.61 28.57 2.99
N ALA A 328 -2.81 28.69 4.30
CA ALA A 328 -3.14 29.95 4.95
C ALA A 328 -2.04 31.00 4.76
N VAL A 329 -0.77 30.62 4.93
CA VAL A 329 0.38 31.51 4.67
C VAL A 329 0.45 31.90 3.20
N ALA A 330 0.28 30.94 2.29
CA ALA A 330 0.28 31.21 0.85
C ALA A 330 -0.83 32.18 0.45
N VAL A 331 -2.07 31.95 0.91
CA VAL A 331 -3.21 32.87 0.68
C VAL A 331 -2.95 34.24 1.31
N GLY A 332 -2.36 34.30 2.50
CA GLY A 332 -1.98 35.57 3.15
C GLY A 332 -0.95 36.35 2.33
N LEU A 333 0.10 35.69 1.84
CA LEU A 333 1.09 36.30 0.94
C LEU A 333 0.46 36.78 -0.37
N VAL A 334 -0.47 36.01 -0.92
CA VAL A 334 -1.27 36.36 -2.09
C VAL A 334 -2.09 37.64 -1.84
N LEU A 335 -2.83 37.69 -0.74
CA LEU A 335 -3.63 38.86 -0.39
C LEU A 335 -2.76 40.09 -0.17
N LEU A 336 -1.62 39.96 0.52
CA LEU A 336 -0.66 41.06 0.69
C LEU A 336 -0.08 41.52 -0.65
N SER A 337 0.28 40.59 -1.53
CA SER A 337 0.81 40.89 -2.86
C SER A 337 -0.19 41.61 -3.75
N VAL A 338 -1.49 41.44 -3.52
CA VAL A 338 -2.57 42.10 -4.27
C VAL A 338 -2.97 43.44 -3.63
N MET A 339 -3.07 43.48 -2.30
CA MET A 339 -3.54 44.66 -1.55
C MET A 339 -2.50 45.77 -1.48
N LEU A 340 -1.21 45.45 -1.32
CA LEU A 340 -0.14 46.47 -1.27
C LEU A 340 -0.09 47.31 -2.57
N PRO A 341 -0.13 46.71 -3.77
CA PRO A 341 -0.38 47.44 -5.00
C PRO A 341 -1.57 48.37 -4.96
N LEU A 342 -2.74 47.85 -4.60
CA LEU A 342 -3.99 48.59 -4.64
C LEU A 342 -3.95 49.83 -3.72
N VAL A 343 -3.39 49.70 -2.52
CA VAL A 343 -3.19 50.84 -1.61
C VAL A 343 -2.26 51.89 -2.20
N SER A 344 -1.17 51.47 -2.85
CA SER A 344 -0.23 52.41 -3.48
C SER A 344 -0.84 53.16 -4.66
N VAL A 345 -1.71 52.50 -5.44
CA VAL A 345 -2.47 53.14 -6.54
C VAL A 345 -3.46 54.15 -5.99
N LEU A 346 -4.22 53.79 -4.96
CA LEU A 346 -5.18 54.71 -4.32
C LEU A 346 -4.48 55.94 -3.72
N SER A 347 -3.31 55.75 -3.11
CA SER A 347 -2.50 56.85 -2.56
C SER A 347 -1.82 57.72 -3.61
N ALA A 348 -1.69 57.25 -4.86
CA ALA A 348 -1.13 58.04 -5.96
C ALA A 348 -2.20 58.86 -6.71
N ILE A 349 -3.48 58.47 -6.59
CA ILE A 349 -4.61 59.14 -7.24
C ILE A 349 -5.28 60.16 -6.32
N GLY A 350 -5.15 60.02 -4.99
CA GLY A 350 -5.62 60.99 -3.98
C GLY A 350 -4.52 61.93 -3.51
#